data_AF-A0A0D6Z6F2-F1
#
_entry.id   AF-A0A0D6Z6F2-F1
#
_cell.length_a   1.000
_cell.length_b   1.000
_cell.length_c   1.000
_cell.angle_alpha   90.00
_cell.angle_beta   90.00
_cell.angle_gamma   90.00
#
_symmetry.space_group_name_H-M   'P 1'
#
loop_
_entity.id
_entity.type
_entity.pdbx_description
1 polymer ?
#
loop_
_entity_poly.entity_id
_entity_poly.type
_entity_poly.pdbx_seq_one_letter_code
_entity_poly.pdbx_strand_id
1 'polypeptide(L)'
;MNVTTIIELENREVEKMAGAKLVFTQERIDTNIVETCVDCFQYEGTDKCLDTDDAMQKVFETLKAKGFIPEAVQRFSYEMPSCERLGKDIYEEEDMPQNVVMSFAI
;
A
#
# COMPACT_ATOMS: atom_id res chain seq x y z
N MET A 1 14.48 23.82 10.07
CA MET A 1 13.01 23.58 10.16
C MET A 1 12.78 22.37 9.29
N ASN A 2 12.26 21.28 9.83
CA ASN A 2 11.98 20.07 9.05
C ASN A 2 10.51 20.12 8.67
N VAL A 3 10.19 20.02 7.38
CA VAL A 3 8.81 19.96 6.90
C VAL A 3 8.52 18.54 6.47
N THR A 4 7.59 17.87 7.17
CA THR A 4 7.12 16.55 6.78
C THR A 4 5.84 16.70 5.95
N THR A 5 5.83 16.09 4.78
CA THR A 5 4.66 15.97 3.91
C THR A 5 4.11 14.56 4.01
N ILE A 6 2.80 14.44 4.11
CA ILE A 6 2.07 13.17 4.15
C ILE A 6 1.11 13.17 2.96
N ILE A 7 1.12 12.09 2.19
CA ILE A 7 0.25 11.82 1.05
C ILE A 7 -0.53 10.56 1.38
N GLU A 8 -1.84 10.67 1.44
CA GLU A 8 -2.75 9.53 1.57
C GLU A 8 -3.23 9.15 0.17
N LEU A 9 -3.06 7.88 -0.19
CA LEU A 9 -3.43 7.33 -1.50
C LEU A 9 -4.41 6.20 -1.30
N GLU A 10 -5.49 6.19 -2.09
CA GLU A 10 -6.39 5.04 -2.10
C GLU A 10 -5.69 3.82 -2.74
N ASN A 11 -6.02 2.61 -2.28
CA ASN A 11 -5.48 1.35 -2.81
C ASN A 11 -5.53 1.31 -4.34
N ARG A 12 -6.66 1.70 -4.93
CA ARG A 12 -6.85 1.72 -6.40
C ARG A 12 -5.86 2.65 -7.11
N GLU A 13 -5.50 3.77 -6.49
CA GLU A 13 -4.53 4.71 -7.06
C GLU A 13 -3.12 4.14 -6.99
N VAL A 14 -2.78 3.50 -5.87
CA VAL A 14 -1.51 2.79 -5.67
C VAL A 14 -1.38 1.67 -6.69
N GLU A 15 -2.40 0.84 -6.86
CA GLU A 15 -2.42 -0.27 -7.83
C GLU A 15 -2.23 0.22 -9.25
N LYS A 16 -2.92 1.31 -9.62
CA LYS A 16 -2.81 1.92 -10.95
C LYS A 16 -1.40 2.47 -11.21
N MET A 17 -0.74 3.03 -10.19
CA MET A 17 0.62 3.56 -10.30
C MET A 17 1.68 2.44 -10.28
N ALA A 18 1.49 1.40 -9.47
CA ALA A 18 2.35 0.23 -9.42
C ALA A 18 2.21 -0.67 -10.67
N GLY A 19 1.03 -0.61 -11.31
CA GLY A 19 0.64 -1.48 -12.43
C GLY A 19 0.30 -2.90 -11.98
N ALA A 20 -0.08 -3.08 -10.72
CA ALA A 20 -0.31 -4.37 -10.07
C ALA A 20 -1.36 -4.22 -8.97
N LYS A 21 -2.14 -5.28 -8.72
CA LYS A 21 -3.19 -5.32 -7.69
C LYS A 21 -2.63 -5.73 -6.34
N LEU A 22 -3.15 -5.14 -5.28
CA LEU A 22 -2.85 -5.54 -3.91
C LEU A 22 -3.46 -6.91 -3.65
N VAL A 23 -2.61 -7.87 -3.29
CA VAL A 23 -3.04 -9.18 -2.82
C VAL A 23 -2.92 -9.19 -1.30
N PHE A 24 -4.05 -9.42 -0.65
CA PHE A 24 -4.12 -9.55 0.79
C PHE A 24 -4.19 -11.03 1.15
N THR A 25 -3.32 -11.49 2.06
CA THR A 25 -3.44 -12.81 2.67
C THR A 25 -4.04 -12.70 4.05
N GLN A 26 -4.95 -13.61 4.35
CA GLN A 26 -5.58 -13.75 5.66
C GLN A 26 -4.87 -14.85 6.43
N GLU A 27 -4.15 -14.50 7.49
CA GLU A 27 -3.55 -15.45 8.40
C GLU A 27 -4.50 -15.67 9.60
N ARG A 28 -4.98 -16.90 9.77
CA ARG A 28 -5.93 -17.25 10.83
C ARG A 28 -5.14 -17.74 12.05
N ILE A 29 -4.88 -16.84 12.99
CA ILE A 29 -4.04 -17.12 14.17
C ILE A 29 -4.81 -17.90 15.24
N ASP A 30 -6.12 -17.66 15.37
CA ASP A 30 -7.01 -18.38 16.29
C ASP A 30 -8.48 -18.27 15.83
N THR A 31 -9.38 -19.02 16.46
CA THR A 31 -10.82 -19.15 16.16
C THR A 31 -11.56 -17.81 15.95
N ASN A 32 -11.04 -16.70 16.48
CA ASN A 32 -11.60 -15.35 16.40
C ASN A 32 -10.62 -14.28 15.86
N ILE A 33 -9.45 -14.66 15.33
CA ILE A 33 -8.40 -13.71 14.89
C ILE A 33 -8.02 -14.01 13.44
N VAL A 34 -8.36 -13.07 12.55
CA VAL A 34 -7.92 -13.03 11.16
C VAL A 34 -7.00 -11.82 10.99
N GLU A 35 -5.77 -12.06 10.57
CA GLU A 35 -4.77 -11.04 10.28
C GLU A 35 -4.68 -10.86 8.75
N THR A 36 -5.17 -9.73 8.24
CA THR A 36 -5.15 -9.42 6.79
C THR A 36 -3.92 -8.59 6.47
N CYS A 37 -2.87 -9.23 5.99
CA CYS A 37 -1.63 -8.55 5.62
C CYS A 37 -1.42 -8.52 4.10
N VAL A 38 -0.75 -7.48 3.63
CA VAL A 38 -0.37 -7.35 2.22
C VAL A 38 0.74 -8.35 1.95
N ASP A 39 0.44 -9.33 1.09
CA ASP A 39 1.39 -10.39 0.73
C ASP A 39 2.27 -9.91 -0.43
N CYS A 40 1.64 -9.43 -1.51
CA CYS A 40 2.35 -8.91 -2.67
C CYS A 40 1.48 -8.04 -3.56
N PHE A 41 2.10 -7.37 -4.53
CA PHE A 41 1.41 -6.71 -5.63
C PHE A 41 1.40 -7.62 -6.87
N GLN A 42 0.27 -8.23 -7.23
CA GLN A 42 0.18 -9.12 -8.38
C GLN A 42 -0.11 -8.36 -9.69
N TYR A 43 0.70 -8.57 -10.72
CA TYR A 43 0.43 -7.99 -12.04
C TYR A 43 -0.83 -8.60 -12.68
N GLU A 44 -1.71 -7.76 -13.24
CA GLU A 44 -2.92 -8.24 -13.92
C GLU A 44 -2.56 -9.21 -15.06
N GLY A 45 -3.13 -10.43 -14.99
CA GLY A 45 -2.94 -11.47 -16.01
C GLY A 45 -1.69 -12.32 -15.86
N THR A 46 -0.94 -12.20 -14.76
CA THR A 46 0.19 -13.10 -14.45
C THR A 46 0.20 -13.51 -12.98
N ASP A 47 0.79 -14.67 -12.67
CA ASP A 47 1.05 -15.09 -11.28
C ASP A 47 2.32 -14.46 -10.69
N LYS A 48 2.82 -13.38 -11.30
CA LYS A 48 4.01 -12.69 -10.81
C LYS A 48 3.62 -11.68 -9.73
N CYS A 49 4.12 -11.92 -8.53
CA CYS A 49 4.14 -10.97 -7.43
C CYS A 49 5.29 -9.97 -7.61
N LEU A 50 4.97 -8.69 -7.46
CA LEU A 50 5.90 -7.59 -7.23
C LEU A 50 5.99 -7.39 -5.72
N ASP A 51 7.21 -7.22 -5.23
CA ASP A 51 7.44 -6.92 -3.82
C ASP A 51 6.81 -5.56 -3.46
N THR A 52 6.33 -5.42 -2.23
CA THR A 52 5.72 -4.20 -1.72
C THR A 52 6.68 -3.01 -1.79
N ASP A 53 7.97 -3.20 -1.47
CA ASP A 53 8.97 -2.15 -1.57
C ASP A 53 9.15 -1.68 -3.03
N ASP A 54 9.23 -2.64 -3.97
CA ASP A 54 9.38 -2.33 -5.39
C ASP A 54 8.13 -1.62 -5.96
N ALA A 55 6.93 -2.03 -5.52
CA ALA A 55 5.68 -1.38 -5.88
C ALA A 55 5.63 0.06 -5.37
N MET A 56 5.98 0.27 -4.10
CA MET A 56 5.96 1.60 -3.49
C MET A 56 7.04 2.52 -4.04
N GLN A 57 8.20 1.98 -4.44
CA GLN A 57 9.21 2.74 -5.18
C GLN A 57 8.66 3.25 -6.51
N LYS A 58 7.91 2.43 -7.27
CA LYS A 58 7.27 2.88 -8.52
C LYS A 58 6.24 3.98 -8.28
N VAL A 59 5.45 3.85 -7.21
CA VAL A 59 4.47 4.87 -6.82
C VAL A 59 5.18 6.18 -6.50
N PHE A 60 6.26 6.13 -5.72
CA PHE A 60 7.08 7.29 -5.39
C PHE A 60 7.65 7.99 -6.63
N GLU A 61 8.28 7.23 -7.54
CA GLU A 61 8.81 7.78 -8.80
C GLU A 61 7.71 8.37 -9.69
N THR A 62 6.52 7.74 -9.71
CA THR A 62 5.37 8.25 -10.46
C THR A 62 4.88 9.58 -9.88
N LEU A 63 4.84 9.71 -8.55
CA LEU A 63 4.45 10.95 -7.87
C LEU A 63 5.49 12.07 -8.08
N LYS A 64 6.78 11.73 -8.13
CA LYS A 64 7.85 12.65 -8.53
C LYS A 64 7.66 13.14 -9.96
N ALA A 65 7.46 12.22 -10.90
CA ALA A 65 7.26 12.55 -12.32
C ALA A 65 6.02 13.42 -12.56
N LYS A 66 4.97 13.28 -11.74
CA LYS A 66 3.76 14.11 -11.78
C LYS A 66 3.91 15.46 -11.06
N GLY A 67 5.02 15.69 -10.36
CA GLY A 67 5.30 16.94 -9.63
C GLY A 67 4.66 17.04 -8.24
N PHE A 68 4.10 15.95 -7.71
CA PHE A 68 3.56 15.93 -6.33
C PHE A 68 4.67 15.84 -5.28
N ILE A 69 5.77 15.17 -5.62
CA ILE A 69 6.96 15.06 -4.77
C ILE A 69 8.10 15.82 -5.44
N PRO A 70 8.75 16.77 -4.75
CA PRO A 70 9.90 17.49 -5.30
C PRO A 70 11.05 16.53 -5.68
N GLU A 71 11.73 16.81 -6.80
CA GLU A 71 12.82 15.94 -7.28
C GLU A 71 13.96 15.77 -6.27
N ALA A 72 14.18 16.78 -5.43
CA ALA A 72 15.19 16.78 -4.37
C ALA A 72 14.94 15.75 -3.26
N VAL A 73 13.71 15.26 -3.12
CA VAL A 73 13.37 14.21 -2.14
C VAL A 73 13.94 12.88 -2.62
N GLN A 74 14.84 12.31 -1.83
CA GLN A 74 15.51 11.04 -2.13
C GLN A 74 14.99 9.87 -1.30
N ARG A 75 14.30 10.15 -0.20
CA ARG A 75 13.82 9.15 0.75
C ARG A 75 12.38 9.42 1.08
N PHE A 76 11.62 8.35 1.18
CA PHE A 76 10.26 8.36 1.68
C PHE A 76 10.11 7.21 2.68
N SER A 77 9.03 7.25 3.43
CA SER A 77 8.53 6.15 4.23
C SER A 77 7.11 5.90 3.81
N TYR A 78 6.64 4.68 3.96
CA TYR A 78 5.27 4.35 3.65
C TYR A 78 4.70 3.46 4.76
N GLU A 79 3.41 3.60 4.98
CA GLU A 79 2.62 2.77 5.86
C GLU A 79 1.55 2.13 5.00
N MET A 80 1.62 0.80 4.88
CA MET A 80 0.53 0.04 4.32
C MET A 80 -0.59 -0.03 5.35
N PRO A 81 -1.85 -0.03 4.91
CA PRO A 81 -2.96 -0.19 5.82
C PRO A 81 -2.79 -1.49 6.60
N SER A 82 -2.65 -1.37 7.93
CA SER A 82 -2.32 -2.49 8.80
C SER A 82 -3.52 -3.40 9.06
N CYS A 83 -3.19 -4.68 9.18
CA CYS A 83 -4.00 -5.84 9.55
C CYS A 83 -4.83 -5.57 10.83
N GLU A 84 -5.99 -4.93 10.70
CA GLU A 84 -6.92 -4.77 11.83
C GLU A 84 -7.46 -6.14 12.26
N ARG A 85 -7.54 -6.36 13.59
CA ARG A 85 -8.26 -7.50 14.18
C ARG A 85 -9.75 -7.33 13.93
N LEU A 86 -10.24 -7.84 12.82
CA LEU A 86 -11.64 -7.74 12.45
C LEU A 86 -12.38 -8.99 12.94
N GLY A 87 -13.30 -8.80 13.90
CA GLY A 87 -14.11 -9.86 14.51
C GLY A 87 -15.33 -10.27 13.65
N LYS A 88 -15.16 -10.47 12.34
CA LYS A 88 -16.22 -10.93 11.43
C LYS A 88 -15.79 -12.19 10.67
N ASP A 89 -16.73 -13.14 10.52
CA ASP A 89 -16.51 -14.45 9.88
C ASP A 89 -16.50 -14.42 8.34
N ILE A 90 -17.00 -13.36 7.70
CA ILE A 90 -17.08 -13.20 6.23
C ILE A 90 -16.67 -11.76 5.88
N TYR A 91 -15.71 -11.63 4.97
CA TYR A 91 -15.14 -10.35 4.52
C TYR A 91 -15.72 -9.93 3.17
N GLU A 92 -16.09 -8.66 3.04
CA GLU A 92 -16.38 -7.99 1.76
C GLU A 92 -15.25 -6.99 1.46
N GLU A 93 -14.98 -6.69 0.17
CA GLU A 93 -13.91 -5.74 -0.26
C GLU A 93 -14.03 -4.34 0.40
N GLU A 94 -15.25 -3.99 0.84
CA GLU A 94 -15.57 -2.73 1.51
C GLU A 94 -15.05 -2.65 2.97
N ASP A 95 -14.81 -3.79 3.62
CA ASP A 95 -14.30 -3.86 5.00
C ASP A 95 -12.76 -3.78 5.09
N MET A 96 -12.04 -3.75 3.96
CA MET A 96 -10.57 -3.64 3.95
C MET A 96 -10.11 -2.19 4.16
N PRO A 97 -9.03 -1.94 4.92
CA PRO A 97 -8.47 -0.60 5.06
C PRO A 97 -7.98 -0.06 3.70
N GLN A 98 -8.47 1.13 3.35
CA GLN A 98 -8.52 1.60 1.96
C GLN A 98 -7.34 2.47 1.52
N ASN A 99 -6.49 2.93 2.45
CA ASN A 99 -5.49 3.96 2.17
C ASN A 99 -4.08 3.52 2.54
N VAL A 100 -3.14 3.75 1.62
CA VAL A 100 -1.70 3.71 1.85
C VAL A 100 -1.21 5.12 2.15
N VAL A 101 -0.41 5.26 3.20
CA VAL A 101 0.16 6.56 3.59
C VAL A 101 1.61 6.61 3.15
N MET A 102 1.99 7.62 2.39
CA MET A 102 3.38 7.92 2.03
C MET A 102 3.81 9.21 2.70
N SER A 103 4.98 9.21 3.31
CA SER A 103 5.53 10.39 3.97
C SER A 103 6.98 10.65 3.56
N PHE A 104 7.36 11.93 3.52
CA PHE A 104 8.74 12.34 3.29
C PHE A 104 9.02 13.67 3.97
N ALA A 105 10.30 13.95 4.23
CA ALA A 105 10.74 15.20 4.84
C ALA A 105 11.64 16.00 3.90
N ILE A 106 11.51 17.33 3.96
CA ILE A 106 12.34 18.32 3.26
C ILE A 106 12.98 19.27 4.27
#